data_AF-A0AAU8DSW2-F1
#
_entry.id   AF-A0AAU8DSW2-F1
#
_cell.length_a   1.000
_cell.length_b   1.000
_cell.length_c   1.000
_cell.angle_alpha   90.00
_cell.angle_beta   90.00
_cell.angle_gamma   90.00
#
_symmetry.space_group_name_H-M   'P 1'
#
loop_
_entity.id
_entity.type
_entity.pdbx_description
1 polymer ?
#
loop_
_entity_poly.entity_id
_entity_poly.type
_entity_poly.pdbx_seq_one_letter_code
_entity_poly.pdbx_strand_id
1 'polypeptide(L)'
;MHDPLEGLTDDGFIRTGVSLDRIPRAFSPILADLLREFEDHQEPSWELHLYGSVATGVARVGLADVDLVLINGPRTWADEVSARLSRRHAQLCRGVEIGVAQTSDYVGASDMSYGNRVFLQHYCVSLAGPDAVRARRPFAGDRRAARGFNGDIAAELARWRSGDATARRISRKTLLAASGITSVRTGTWTTDRTIAAHAWIDQQPADRDGVEQLQWHADHSEDVPAERIRAMLAPDGVVAAIVDSFTAEIGIWV
;
A
#
# COMPACT_ATOMS: atom_id res chain seq x y z
N MET A 1 -4.50 -4.61 1.37
CA MET A 1 -4.22 -6.03 1.03
C MET A 1 -4.93 -6.85 2.08
N HIS A 2 -5.47 -8.04 1.78
CA HIS A 2 -5.96 -8.88 2.88
C HIS A 2 -4.76 -9.54 3.55
N ASP A 3 -4.52 -9.20 4.81
CA ASP A 3 -3.55 -9.88 5.67
C ASP A 3 -4.31 -10.37 6.91
N PRO A 4 -4.53 -11.69 7.07
CA PRO A 4 -5.33 -12.24 8.16
C PRO A 4 -4.69 -12.05 9.55
N LEU A 5 -3.43 -11.63 9.61
CA LEU A 5 -2.69 -11.41 10.85
C LEU A 5 -2.50 -9.93 11.17
N GLU A 6 -3.02 -9.05 10.30
CA GLU A 6 -3.06 -7.62 10.53
C GLU A 6 -3.97 -7.28 11.71
N GLY A 7 -3.52 -6.35 12.54
CA GLY A 7 -4.27 -5.91 13.70
C GLY A 7 -3.41 -5.14 14.69
N LEU A 8 -3.89 -5.07 15.92
CA LEU A 8 -3.14 -4.52 17.05
C LEU A 8 -2.67 -5.64 17.99
N THR A 9 -1.53 -5.40 18.65
CA THR A 9 -1.15 -6.10 19.89
C THR A 9 -1.98 -5.58 21.06
N ASP A 10 -1.89 -6.25 22.21
CA ASP A 10 -2.54 -5.80 23.46
C ASP A 10 -2.06 -4.40 23.91
N ASP A 11 -0.83 -4.04 23.55
CA ASP A 11 -0.24 -2.72 23.79
C ASP A 11 -0.62 -1.65 22.74
N GLY A 12 -1.47 -1.99 21.77
CA GLY A 12 -1.92 -1.06 20.71
C GLY A 12 -0.90 -0.82 19.60
N PHE A 13 0.10 -1.70 19.44
CA PHE A 13 1.05 -1.63 18.33
C PHE A 13 0.53 -2.36 17.11
N ILE A 14 0.80 -1.83 15.92
CA ILE A 14 0.51 -2.51 14.66
C ILE A 14 1.27 -3.83 14.62
N ARG A 15 0.58 -4.88 14.18
CA ARG A 15 1.16 -6.18 13.83
C ARG A 15 0.60 -6.63 12.49
N THR A 16 1.39 -7.41 11.75
CA THR A 16 1.04 -7.94 10.43
C THR A 16 1.55 -9.37 10.26
N GLY A 17 1.18 -9.97 9.14
CA GLY A 17 1.61 -11.29 8.69
C GLY A 17 2.99 -11.32 8.06
N VAL A 18 3.66 -10.19 7.87
CA VAL A 18 4.91 -10.09 7.11
C VAL A 18 6.05 -10.85 7.79
N SER A 19 6.65 -11.82 7.09
CA SER A 19 7.79 -12.60 7.59
C SER A 19 8.51 -13.35 6.45
N LEU A 20 9.84 -13.50 6.55
CA LEU A 20 10.64 -14.31 5.62
C LEU A 20 10.19 -15.78 5.62
N ASP A 21 9.82 -16.31 6.79
CA ASP A 21 9.40 -17.71 6.94
C ASP A 21 8.03 -18.00 6.32
N ARG A 22 7.26 -16.95 5.99
CA ARG A 22 5.93 -17.06 5.37
C ARG A 22 5.96 -16.92 3.86
N ILE A 23 7.10 -16.56 3.27
CA ILE A 23 7.22 -16.45 1.82
C ILE A 23 6.94 -17.83 1.20
N PRO A 24 5.92 -17.96 0.32
CA PRO A 24 5.59 -19.25 -0.24
C PRO A 24 6.72 -19.75 -1.15
N ARG A 25 7.13 -21.02 -0.98
CA ARG A 25 8.23 -21.64 -1.74
C ARG A 25 8.11 -21.51 -3.26
N ALA A 26 6.89 -21.39 -3.78
CA ALA A 26 6.62 -21.18 -5.20
C ALA A 26 7.24 -19.87 -5.74
N PHE A 27 7.44 -18.85 -4.89
CA PHE A 27 8.05 -17.58 -5.27
C PHE A 27 9.57 -17.53 -5.05
N SER A 28 10.17 -18.58 -4.46
CA SER A 28 11.62 -18.65 -4.23
C SER A 28 12.47 -18.47 -5.50
N PRO A 29 12.09 -18.99 -6.70
CA PRO A 29 12.85 -18.75 -7.92
C PRO A 29 12.93 -17.27 -8.32
N ILE A 30 11.85 -16.51 -8.11
CA ILE A 30 11.82 -15.07 -8.40
C ILE A 30 12.77 -14.34 -7.45
N LEU A 31 12.70 -14.64 -6.16
CA LEU A 31 13.57 -13.99 -5.16
C LEU A 31 15.04 -14.36 -5.34
N ALA A 32 15.34 -15.60 -5.71
CA ALA A 32 16.71 -16.04 -5.99
C ALA A 32 17.30 -15.33 -7.22
N ASP A 33 16.52 -15.17 -8.29
CA ASP A 33 16.97 -14.40 -9.46
C ASP A 33 17.11 -12.91 -9.13
N LEU A 34 16.17 -12.34 -8.37
CA LEU A 34 16.24 -10.95 -7.91
C LEU A 34 17.47 -10.67 -7.04
N LEU A 35 17.77 -11.55 -6.08
CA LEU A 35 18.91 -11.39 -5.19
C LEU A 35 20.24 -11.49 -5.95
N ARG A 36 20.33 -12.36 -6.96
CA ARG A 36 21.51 -12.42 -7.83
C ARG A 36 21.72 -11.12 -8.61
N GLU A 37 20.65 -10.60 -9.20
CA GLU A 37 20.67 -9.32 -9.93
C GLU A 37 21.06 -8.15 -9.02
N PHE A 38 20.61 -8.19 -7.76
CA PHE A 38 20.95 -7.21 -6.74
C PHE A 38 22.43 -7.33 -6.34
N GLU A 39 22.92 -8.54 -6.05
CA GLU A 39 24.31 -8.80 -5.68
C GLU A 39 25.31 -8.34 -6.77
N ASP A 40 24.96 -8.52 -8.04
CA ASP A 40 25.82 -8.15 -9.18
C ASP A 40 25.95 -6.63 -9.39
N HIS A 41 25.04 -5.81 -8.83
CA HIS A 41 24.95 -4.37 -9.13
C HIS A 41 24.91 -3.46 -7.90
N GLN A 42 24.68 -4.01 -6.70
CA GLN A 42 24.43 -3.18 -5.52
C GLN A 42 25.62 -2.29 -5.16
N GLU A 43 25.30 -1.11 -4.66
CA GLU A 43 26.22 -0.30 -3.87
C GLU A 43 25.95 -0.53 -2.36
N PRO A 44 26.93 -0.29 -1.47
CA PRO A 44 26.78 -0.58 -0.03
C PRO A 44 25.58 0.08 0.66
N SER A 45 25.01 1.14 0.09
CA SER A 45 23.85 1.85 0.63
C SER A 45 22.51 1.33 0.13
N TRP A 46 22.48 0.44 -0.86
CA TRP A 46 21.24 -0.06 -1.42
C TRP A 46 20.57 -1.02 -0.43
N GLU A 47 19.26 -0.92 -0.33
CA GLU A 47 18.45 -1.85 0.44
C GLU A 47 17.29 -2.35 -0.40
N LEU A 48 16.98 -3.64 -0.27
CA LEU A 48 15.88 -4.27 -0.97
C LEU A 48 14.93 -4.90 0.03
N HIS A 49 13.67 -4.50 -0.03
CA HIS A 49 12.64 -4.95 0.88
C HIS A 49 11.44 -5.49 0.11
N LEU A 50 10.89 -6.62 0.59
CA LEU A 50 9.69 -7.25 0.04
C LEU A 50 8.50 -6.89 0.91
N TYR A 51 7.38 -6.55 0.27
CA TYR A 51 6.10 -6.37 0.93
C TYR A 51 5.02 -7.12 0.14
N GLY A 52 3.76 -6.77 0.35
CA GLY A 52 2.70 -7.32 -0.47
C GLY A 52 2.28 -8.72 -0.02
N SER A 53 1.45 -9.34 -0.87
CA SER A 53 0.87 -10.66 -0.60
C SER A 53 1.91 -11.78 -0.48
N VAL A 54 3.09 -11.61 -1.09
CA VAL A 54 4.19 -12.58 -1.01
C VAL A 54 4.83 -12.54 0.38
N ALA A 55 5.08 -11.34 0.92
CA ALA A 55 5.66 -11.18 2.25
C ALA A 55 4.74 -11.67 3.37
N THR A 56 3.42 -11.58 3.18
CA THR A 56 2.41 -12.06 4.15
C THR A 56 2.03 -13.54 3.97
N GLY A 57 2.54 -14.21 2.93
CA GLY A 57 2.29 -15.63 2.68
C GLY A 57 0.93 -15.98 2.07
N VAL A 58 0.16 -14.97 1.64
CA VAL A 58 -1.19 -15.17 1.04
C VAL A 58 -1.18 -15.12 -0.49
N ALA A 59 -0.02 -14.88 -1.10
CA ALA A 59 0.14 -14.83 -2.56
C ALA A 59 -0.28 -16.15 -3.23
N ARG A 60 -1.04 -16.01 -4.32
CA ARG A 60 -1.45 -17.13 -5.18
C ARG A 60 -0.69 -17.07 -6.50
N VAL A 61 -0.16 -18.22 -6.92
CA VAL A 61 0.55 -18.38 -8.20
C VAL A 61 -0.31 -17.87 -9.36
N GLY A 62 0.29 -17.07 -10.24
CA GLY A 62 -0.35 -16.47 -11.42
C GLY A 62 -1.28 -15.29 -11.13
N LEU A 63 -1.62 -15.03 -9.87
CA LEU A 63 -2.57 -13.98 -9.48
C LEU A 63 -1.94 -12.86 -8.66
N ALA A 64 -0.81 -13.12 -8.00
CA ALA A 64 -0.10 -12.15 -7.17
C ALA A 64 0.90 -11.32 -7.99
N ASP A 65 1.08 -10.08 -7.56
CA ASP A 65 2.26 -9.28 -7.89
C ASP A 65 3.36 -9.58 -6.84
N VAL A 66 4.63 -9.43 -7.21
CA VAL A 66 5.77 -9.44 -6.29
C VAL A 66 6.20 -7.99 -6.06
N ASP A 67 5.74 -7.43 -4.95
CA ASP A 67 5.91 -6.01 -4.64
C ASP A 67 7.17 -5.75 -3.80
N LEU A 68 8.03 -4.87 -4.27
CA LEU A 68 9.35 -4.57 -3.70
C LEU A 68 9.56 -3.06 -3.57
N VAL A 69 10.38 -2.66 -2.60
CA VAL A 69 10.94 -1.31 -2.52
C VAL A 69 12.46 -1.39 -2.46
N LEU A 70 13.09 -0.63 -3.35
CA LEU A 70 14.53 -0.40 -3.41
C LEU A 70 14.84 0.96 -2.79
N ILE A 71 15.63 0.99 -1.73
CA ILE A 71 16.08 2.23 -1.09
C ILE A 71 17.49 2.56 -1.56
N ASN A 72 17.73 3.83 -1.92
CA ASN A 72 19.02 4.38 -2.39
C ASN A 72 19.54 3.82 -3.74
N GLY A 73 18.81 2.89 -4.37
CA GLY A 73 19.13 2.39 -5.71
C GLY A 73 18.51 3.24 -6.84
N PRO A 74 19.01 3.11 -8.08
CA PRO A 74 18.55 3.88 -9.21
C PRO A 74 17.24 3.34 -9.80
N ARG A 75 16.38 4.25 -10.24
CA ARG A 75 15.12 3.93 -10.93
C ARG A 75 15.33 3.07 -12.17
N THR A 76 16.39 3.33 -12.93
CA THR A 76 16.72 2.59 -14.15
C THR A 76 16.95 1.10 -13.87
N TRP A 77 17.72 0.75 -12.84
CA TRP A 77 17.90 -0.64 -12.42
C TRP A 77 16.57 -1.27 -12.01
N ALA A 78 15.79 -0.57 -11.18
CA ALA A 78 14.49 -1.05 -10.72
C ALA A 78 13.54 -1.36 -11.89
N ASP A 79 13.47 -0.48 -12.89
CA ASP A 79 12.65 -0.68 -14.10
C ASP A 79 13.12 -1.88 -14.94
N GLU A 80 14.42 -1.95 -15.21
CA GLU A 80 14.99 -3.01 -16.03
C GLU A 80 14.82 -4.39 -15.40
N VAL A 81 15.08 -4.50 -14.09
CA VAL A 81 14.94 -5.75 -13.33
C VAL A 81 13.47 -6.13 -13.19
N SER A 82 12.58 -5.18 -12.87
CA SER A 82 11.13 -5.41 -12.82
C SER A 82 10.62 -6.00 -14.13
N ALA A 83 10.95 -5.37 -15.26
CA ALA A 83 10.50 -5.81 -16.58
C ALA A 83 11.10 -7.17 -16.97
N ARG A 84 12.38 -7.40 -16.66
CA ARG A 84 13.07 -8.68 -16.95
C ARG A 84 12.47 -9.83 -16.14
N LEU A 85 12.34 -9.68 -14.84
CA LEU A 85 11.82 -10.72 -13.95
C LEU A 85 10.33 -10.98 -14.17
N SER A 86 9.53 -9.93 -14.42
CA SER A 86 8.11 -10.08 -14.78
C SER A 86 7.95 -10.97 -16.02
N ARG A 87 8.75 -10.74 -17.07
CA ARG A 87 8.71 -11.58 -18.28
C ARG A 87 9.17 -13.02 -18.02
N ARG A 88 10.27 -13.18 -17.28
CA ARG A 88 10.86 -14.49 -17.00
C ARG A 88 9.96 -15.38 -16.15
N HIS A 89 9.22 -14.78 -15.22
CA HIS A 89 8.40 -15.48 -14.23
C HIS A 89 6.90 -15.24 -14.42
N ALA A 90 6.45 -14.92 -15.63
CA ALA A 90 5.05 -14.62 -15.96
C ALA A 90 4.05 -15.77 -15.65
N GLN A 91 4.54 -17.00 -15.46
CA GLN A 91 3.73 -18.14 -15.03
C GLN A 91 3.50 -18.18 -13.51
N LEU A 92 4.36 -17.49 -12.74
CA LEU A 92 4.35 -17.51 -11.27
C LEU A 92 3.65 -16.28 -10.68
N CYS A 93 3.78 -15.13 -11.32
CA CYS A 93 3.20 -13.86 -10.88
C CYS A 93 2.65 -13.07 -12.07
N ARG A 94 1.76 -12.10 -11.80
CA ARG A 94 1.33 -11.14 -12.82
C ARG A 94 2.44 -10.15 -13.18
N GLY A 95 3.28 -9.81 -12.20
CA GLY A 95 4.39 -8.88 -12.35
C GLY A 95 5.29 -8.87 -11.11
N VAL A 96 6.50 -8.38 -11.32
CA VAL A 96 7.47 -8.01 -10.29
C VAL A 96 7.58 -6.48 -10.34
N GLU A 97 7.25 -5.82 -9.24
CA GLU A 97 7.10 -4.37 -9.17
C GLU A 97 8.09 -3.79 -8.15
N ILE A 98 9.13 -3.09 -8.63
CA ILE A 98 10.16 -2.47 -7.77
C ILE A 98 9.94 -0.95 -7.73
N GLY A 99 9.37 -0.47 -6.63
CA GLY A 99 9.34 0.94 -6.28
C GLY A 99 10.72 1.43 -5.81
N VAL A 100 11.00 2.72 -5.98
CA VAL A 100 12.25 3.33 -5.51
C VAL A 100 11.96 4.38 -4.45
N ALA A 101 12.76 4.36 -3.39
CA ALA A 101 12.76 5.35 -2.32
C ALA A 101 14.19 5.76 -1.97
N GLN A 102 14.32 6.80 -1.16
CA GLN A 102 15.57 7.29 -0.61
C GLN A 102 15.53 7.27 0.91
N THR A 103 16.69 7.16 1.55
CA THR A 103 16.81 7.25 3.02
C THR A 103 16.12 8.50 3.58
N SER A 104 16.20 9.63 2.86
CA SER A 104 15.55 10.90 3.23
C SER A 104 14.04 10.79 3.37
N ASP A 105 13.39 9.86 2.66
CA ASP A 105 11.94 9.67 2.70
C ASP A 105 11.46 9.08 4.04
N TYR A 106 12.38 8.55 4.84
CA TYR A 106 12.12 7.93 6.14
C TYR A 106 12.62 8.79 7.32
N VAL A 107 13.27 9.93 7.05
CA VAL A 107 13.87 10.79 8.06
C VAL A 107 13.01 12.04 8.29
N GLY A 108 12.94 12.49 9.54
CA GLY A 108 12.25 13.72 9.92
C GLY A 108 10.89 13.51 10.60
N ALA A 109 10.22 14.64 10.84
CA ALA A 109 9.00 14.71 11.64
C ALA A 109 7.69 14.77 10.80
N SER A 110 7.80 14.88 9.47
CA SER A 110 6.63 14.97 8.59
C SER A 110 5.75 13.72 8.68
N ASP A 111 4.45 13.87 8.44
CA ASP A 111 3.52 12.74 8.43
C ASP A 111 3.88 11.73 7.32
N MET A 112 4.35 12.19 6.16
CA MET A 112 4.83 11.30 5.09
C MET A 112 6.02 10.44 5.56
N SER A 113 7.04 11.04 6.19
CA SER A 113 8.18 10.27 6.71
C SER A 113 7.78 9.30 7.82
N TYR A 114 6.78 9.68 8.64
CA TYR A 114 6.20 8.81 9.64
C TYR A 114 5.48 7.62 9.00
N GLY A 115 4.62 7.86 8.01
CA GLY A 115 3.93 6.81 7.25
C GLY A 115 4.91 5.85 6.59
N ASN A 116 5.96 6.36 5.95
CA ASN A 116 7.01 5.54 5.33
C ASN A 116 7.72 4.63 6.35
N ARG A 117 8.01 5.13 7.56
CA ARG A 117 8.57 4.30 8.63
C ARG A 117 7.58 3.25 9.15
N VAL A 118 6.29 3.59 9.27
CA VAL A 118 5.23 2.62 9.63
C VAL A 118 5.14 1.53 8.57
N PHE A 119 5.07 1.91 7.29
CA PHE A 119 5.04 1.01 6.14
C PHE A 119 6.23 0.07 6.16
N LEU A 120 7.45 0.62 6.19
CA LEU A 120 8.64 -0.21 6.22
C LEU A 120 8.59 -1.13 7.44
N GLN A 121 8.30 -0.60 8.65
CA GLN A 121 8.38 -1.35 9.92
C GLN A 121 7.47 -2.56 9.96
N HIS A 122 6.25 -2.40 9.48
CA HIS A 122 5.20 -3.37 9.69
C HIS A 122 4.79 -4.10 8.42
N TYR A 123 5.08 -3.58 7.23
CA TYR A 123 4.64 -4.17 5.97
C TYR A 123 5.77 -4.71 5.10
N CYS A 124 7.04 -4.50 5.49
CA CYS A 124 8.18 -4.97 4.73
C CYS A 124 9.03 -5.99 5.51
N VAL A 125 9.56 -6.99 4.79
CA VAL A 125 10.74 -7.76 5.21
C VAL A 125 11.97 -7.30 4.44
N SER A 126 13.09 -7.19 5.14
CA SER A 126 14.39 -6.94 4.50
C SER A 126 14.86 -8.20 3.78
N LEU A 127 15.18 -8.07 2.50
CA LEU A 127 15.80 -9.14 1.70
C LEU A 127 17.31 -8.98 1.60
N ALA A 128 17.80 -7.75 1.44
CA ALA A 128 19.22 -7.43 1.30
C ALA A 128 19.53 -5.97 1.68
N GLY A 129 20.80 -5.70 1.97
CA GLY A 129 21.29 -4.37 2.37
C GLY A 129 21.28 -4.13 3.89
N PRO A 130 21.67 -2.93 4.34
CA PRO A 130 21.87 -2.63 5.77
C PRO A 130 20.60 -2.46 6.62
N ASP A 131 19.41 -2.32 6.01
CA ASP A 131 18.15 -2.02 6.72
C ASP A 131 18.28 -0.80 7.67
N ALA A 132 18.94 0.26 7.18
CA ALA A 132 19.47 1.34 8.00
C ALA A 132 18.38 2.24 8.60
N VAL A 133 17.21 2.29 7.97
CA VAL A 133 16.07 3.12 8.38
C VAL A 133 15.00 2.35 9.16
N ARG A 134 15.23 1.07 9.51
CA ARG A 134 14.36 0.27 10.37
C ARG A 134 14.13 0.97 11.72
N ALA A 135 12.88 1.02 12.15
CA ALA A 135 12.57 1.54 13.48
C ALA A 135 12.97 0.53 14.56
N ARG A 136 13.51 1.02 15.68
CA ARG A 136 13.90 0.18 16.84
C ARG A 136 12.71 -0.22 17.72
N ARG A 137 11.56 0.42 17.53
CA ARG A 137 10.32 0.17 18.29
C ARG A 137 9.15 0.11 17.31
N PRO A 138 8.13 -0.71 17.59
CA PRO A 138 6.93 -0.75 16.77
C PRO A 138 6.14 0.56 16.87
N PHE A 139 5.41 0.87 15.80
CA PHE A 139 4.48 1.99 15.74
C PHE A 139 3.09 1.60 16.25
N ALA A 140 2.45 2.54 16.97
CA ALA A 140 1.06 2.42 17.38
C ALA A 140 0.13 2.48 16.16
N GLY A 141 -0.97 1.74 16.19
CA GLY A 141 -2.02 1.84 15.17
C GLY A 141 -3.01 2.92 15.56
N ASP A 142 -2.60 4.18 15.39
CA ASP A 142 -3.35 5.35 15.81
C ASP A 142 -3.67 6.28 14.63
N ARG A 143 -4.26 7.45 14.95
CA ARG A 143 -4.54 8.49 13.94
C ARG A 143 -3.27 8.97 13.23
N ARG A 144 -2.11 8.99 13.89
CA ARG A 144 -0.87 9.44 13.26
C ARG A 144 -0.38 8.43 12.24
N ALA A 145 -0.50 7.13 12.50
CA ALA A 145 -0.21 6.09 11.52
C ALA A 145 -1.18 6.17 10.32
N ALA A 146 -2.49 6.27 10.58
CA ALA A 146 -3.49 6.41 9.52
C ALA A 146 -3.25 7.66 8.65
N ARG A 147 -2.97 8.81 9.29
CA ARG A 147 -2.59 10.04 8.59
C ARG A 147 -1.29 9.89 7.81
N GLY A 148 -0.29 9.19 8.35
CA GLY A 148 0.96 8.93 7.65
C GLY A 148 0.77 8.22 6.31
N PHE A 149 -0.15 7.25 6.24
CA PHE A 149 -0.46 6.54 4.99
C PHE A 149 -1.25 7.37 3.97
N ASN A 150 -2.20 8.19 4.43
CA ASN A 150 -3.25 8.72 3.54
C ASN A 150 -3.55 10.21 3.73
N GLY A 151 -2.75 10.95 4.48
CA GLY A 151 -3.03 12.35 4.81
C GLY A 151 -2.94 13.33 3.64
N ASP A 152 -2.46 12.91 2.47
CA ASP A 152 -2.52 13.70 1.23
C ASP A 152 -3.82 13.51 0.42
N ILE A 153 -4.77 12.69 0.90
CA ILE A 153 -5.97 12.32 0.17
C ILE A 153 -6.81 13.53 -0.30
N ALA A 154 -6.87 14.60 0.49
CA ALA A 154 -7.59 15.83 0.10
C ALA A 154 -6.91 16.54 -1.08
N ALA A 155 -5.57 16.58 -1.09
CA ALA A 155 -4.80 17.14 -2.21
C ALA A 155 -4.89 16.26 -3.46
N GLU A 156 -4.95 14.94 -3.30
CA GLU A 156 -5.20 14.00 -4.39
C GLU A 156 -6.59 14.17 -5.00
N LEU A 157 -7.65 14.32 -4.18
CA LEU A 157 -8.99 14.59 -4.68
C LEU A 157 -9.03 15.82 -5.59
N ALA A 158 -8.32 16.89 -5.20
CA ALA A 158 -8.19 18.09 -6.04
C ALA A 158 -7.50 17.79 -7.38
N ARG A 159 -6.42 16.99 -7.38
CA ARG A 159 -5.72 16.56 -8.62
C ARG A 159 -6.60 15.67 -9.49
N TRP A 160 -7.31 14.71 -8.92
CA TRP A 160 -8.17 13.79 -9.67
C TRP A 160 -9.32 14.54 -10.35
N ARG A 161 -9.88 15.56 -9.69
CA ARG A 161 -10.89 16.45 -10.31
C ARG A 161 -10.34 17.23 -11.52
N SER A 162 -9.03 17.44 -11.60
CA SER A 162 -8.37 18.01 -12.79
C SER A 162 -8.03 16.99 -13.88
N GLY A 163 -8.34 15.69 -13.67
CA GLY A 163 -8.19 14.63 -14.66
C GLY A 163 -6.95 13.74 -14.53
N ASP A 164 -6.17 13.89 -13.45
CA ASP A 164 -4.88 13.22 -13.27
C ASP A 164 -4.97 11.95 -12.40
N ALA A 165 -5.78 10.97 -12.79
CA ALA A 165 -5.72 9.61 -12.24
C ALA A 165 -6.62 8.60 -12.98
N THR A 166 -6.23 7.33 -12.91
CA THR A 166 -7.10 6.20 -13.30
C THR A 166 -8.10 5.87 -12.20
N ALA A 167 -9.24 5.29 -12.57
CA ALA A 167 -10.25 4.82 -11.62
C ALA A 167 -9.67 3.85 -10.57
N ARG A 168 -8.72 2.99 -10.98
CA ARG A 168 -8.02 2.08 -10.07
C ARG A 168 -7.19 2.81 -9.02
N ARG A 169 -6.46 3.86 -9.39
CA ARG A 169 -5.66 4.67 -8.45
C ARG A 169 -6.56 5.41 -7.45
N ILE A 170 -7.61 6.07 -7.95
CA ILE A 170 -8.61 6.76 -7.13
C ILE A 170 -9.19 5.77 -6.12
N SER A 171 -9.69 4.64 -6.60
CA SER A 171 -10.41 3.68 -5.77
C SER A 171 -9.54 3.05 -4.69
N ARG A 172 -8.31 2.65 -5.02
CA ARG A 172 -7.37 2.09 -4.04
C ARG A 172 -7.03 3.09 -2.95
N LYS A 173 -6.74 4.34 -3.30
CA LYS A 173 -6.32 5.36 -2.33
C LYS A 173 -7.49 5.81 -1.47
N THR A 174 -8.69 5.94 -2.03
CA THR A 174 -9.92 6.22 -1.28
C THR A 174 -10.28 5.10 -0.30
N LEU A 175 -10.23 3.83 -0.73
CA LEU A 175 -10.50 2.70 0.16
C LEU A 175 -9.43 2.53 1.26
N LEU A 176 -8.17 2.91 0.98
CA LEU A 176 -7.13 2.97 2.01
C LEU A 176 -7.43 4.06 3.05
N ALA A 177 -7.95 5.23 2.65
CA ALA A 177 -8.45 6.24 3.59
C ALA A 177 -9.59 5.68 4.47
N ALA A 178 -10.57 5.01 3.86
CA ALA A 178 -11.66 4.35 4.60
C ALA A 178 -11.15 3.30 5.61
N SER A 179 -10.08 2.57 5.28
CA SER A 179 -9.45 1.61 6.20
C SER A 179 -8.80 2.28 7.41
N GLY A 180 -8.18 3.46 7.22
CA GLY A 180 -7.64 4.26 8.33
C GLY A 180 -8.73 4.76 9.28
N ILE A 181 -9.86 5.22 8.72
CA ILE A 181 -11.04 5.60 9.52
C ILE A 181 -11.56 4.41 10.31
N THR A 182 -11.74 3.26 9.64
CA THR A 182 -12.24 2.03 10.26
C THR A 182 -11.34 1.58 11.42
N SER A 183 -10.01 1.57 11.19
CA SER A 183 -9.01 1.21 12.20
C SER A 183 -9.15 2.07 13.46
N VAL A 184 -9.17 3.39 13.29
CA VAL A 184 -9.25 4.33 14.42
C VAL A 184 -10.59 4.26 15.13
N ARG A 185 -11.72 4.21 14.41
CA ARG A 185 -13.06 4.16 14.99
C ARG A 185 -13.28 2.92 15.85
N THR A 186 -12.74 1.79 15.42
CA THR A 186 -12.98 0.48 16.07
C THR A 186 -11.90 0.10 17.07
N GLY A 187 -10.81 0.87 17.17
CA GLY A 187 -9.66 0.51 18.02
C GLY A 187 -8.98 -0.78 17.55
N THR A 188 -9.01 -1.06 16.24
CA THR A 188 -8.28 -2.15 15.59
C THR A 188 -7.28 -1.58 14.59
N TRP A 189 -6.66 -2.42 13.77
CA TRP A 189 -5.85 -1.98 12.66
C TRP A 189 -6.08 -2.83 11.41
N THR A 190 -6.34 -2.19 10.29
CA THR A 190 -6.48 -2.84 8.99
C THR A 190 -6.15 -1.89 7.83
N THR A 191 -5.52 -2.43 6.79
CA THR A 191 -5.34 -1.83 5.46
C THR A 191 -6.08 -2.62 4.38
N ASP A 192 -7.00 -3.49 4.79
CA ASP A 192 -7.85 -4.25 3.90
C ASP A 192 -9.00 -3.38 3.37
N ARG A 193 -8.96 -3.15 2.06
CA ARG A 193 -9.94 -2.35 1.32
C ARG A 193 -11.34 -2.96 1.35
N THR A 194 -11.45 -4.28 1.44
CA THR A 194 -12.74 -4.98 1.47
C THR A 194 -13.39 -4.85 2.85
N ILE A 195 -12.61 -5.01 3.92
CA ILE A 195 -13.08 -4.77 5.29
C ILE A 195 -13.54 -3.32 5.43
N ALA A 196 -12.73 -2.37 4.95
CA ALA A 196 -13.05 -0.95 4.99
C ALA A 196 -14.32 -0.60 4.20
N ALA A 197 -14.49 -1.18 3.02
CA ALA A 197 -15.69 -0.98 2.20
C ALA A 197 -16.95 -1.46 2.92
N HIS A 198 -16.94 -2.68 3.46
CA HIS A 198 -18.09 -3.20 4.21
C HIS A 198 -18.39 -2.34 5.45
N ALA A 199 -17.37 -1.99 6.22
CA ALA A 199 -17.54 -1.14 7.40
C ALA A 199 -18.11 0.25 7.06
N TRP A 200 -17.70 0.82 5.91
CA TRP A 200 -18.28 2.07 5.42
C TRP A 200 -19.76 1.92 5.07
N ILE A 201 -20.10 0.88 4.29
CA ILE A 201 -21.48 0.62 3.84
C ILE A 201 -22.42 0.39 5.03
N ASP A 202 -21.96 -0.32 6.06
CA ASP A 202 -22.75 -0.56 7.27
C ASP A 202 -23.07 0.75 8.02
N GLN A 203 -22.17 1.73 7.97
CA GLN A 203 -22.32 3.01 8.65
C GLN A 203 -23.02 4.07 7.78
N GLN A 204 -22.84 4.00 6.47
CA GLN A 204 -23.39 4.92 5.48
C GLN A 204 -24.05 4.12 4.33
N PRO A 205 -25.23 3.50 4.54
CA PRO A 205 -25.87 2.66 3.53
C PRO A 205 -26.20 3.39 2.22
N ALA A 206 -26.37 4.72 2.27
CA ALA A 206 -26.61 5.55 1.09
C ALA A 206 -25.42 5.55 0.10
N ASP A 207 -24.20 5.28 0.57
CA ASP A 207 -22.99 5.27 -0.26
C ASP A 207 -22.72 3.91 -0.92
N ARG A 208 -23.56 2.90 -0.68
CA ARG A 208 -23.35 1.50 -1.10
C ARG A 208 -22.91 1.37 -2.55
N ASP A 209 -23.68 1.92 -3.48
CA ASP A 209 -23.41 1.79 -4.91
C ASP A 209 -22.05 2.40 -5.28
N GLY A 210 -21.70 3.52 -4.67
CA GLY A 210 -20.41 4.19 -4.87
C GLY A 210 -19.25 3.38 -4.32
N VAL A 211 -19.41 2.79 -3.13
CA VAL A 211 -18.36 1.96 -2.51
C VAL A 211 -18.16 0.64 -3.25
N GLU A 212 -19.23 -0.01 -3.69
CA GLU A 212 -19.15 -1.23 -4.51
C GLU A 212 -18.44 -0.95 -5.85
N GLN A 213 -18.67 0.22 -6.45
CA GLN A 213 -17.90 0.68 -7.63
C GLN A 213 -16.41 0.90 -7.31
N LEU A 214 -16.08 1.53 -6.17
CA LEU A 214 -14.68 1.67 -5.73
C LEU A 214 -14.03 0.29 -5.58
N GLN A 215 -14.70 -0.68 -4.95
CA GLN A 215 -14.16 -2.04 -4.79
C GLN A 215 -13.88 -2.68 -6.14
N TRP A 216 -14.84 -2.62 -7.07
CA TRP A 216 -14.67 -3.17 -8.42
C TRP A 216 -13.46 -2.55 -9.14
N HIS A 217 -13.40 -1.22 -9.21
CA HIS A 217 -12.34 -0.51 -9.91
C HIS A 217 -10.96 -0.65 -9.25
N ALA A 218 -10.89 -0.94 -7.95
CA ALA A 218 -9.61 -1.12 -7.28
C ALA A 218 -8.88 -2.42 -7.70
N ASP A 219 -9.60 -3.42 -8.21
CA ASP A 219 -9.03 -4.71 -8.63
C ASP A 219 -9.02 -4.90 -10.17
N HIS A 220 -9.77 -4.09 -10.92
CA HIS A 220 -9.85 -4.15 -12.37
C HIS A 220 -9.18 -2.94 -13.04
N SER A 221 -8.46 -3.17 -14.13
CA SER A 221 -7.79 -2.13 -14.92
C SER A 221 -8.59 -1.71 -16.16
N GLU A 222 -9.90 -1.95 -16.17
CA GLU A 222 -10.75 -1.66 -17.33
C GLU A 222 -10.89 -0.15 -17.57
N ASP A 223 -11.12 0.22 -18.83
CA ASP A 223 -11.44 1.58 -19.21
C ASP A 223 -12.80 1.98 -18.62
N VAL A 224 -12.74 2.79 -17.56
CA VAL A 224 -13.94 3.31 -16.91
C VAL A 224 -14.39 4.58 -17.64
N PRO A 225 -15.66 4.70 -18.04
CA PRO A 225 -16.16 5.91 -18.68
C PRO A 225 -15.91 7.16 -17.81
N ALA A 226 -15.40 8.23 -18.41
CA ALA A 226 -15.07 9.47 -17.72
C ALA A 226 -16.25 10.05 -16.90
N GLU A 227 -17.49 9.83 -17.35
CA GLU A 227 -18.69 10.23 -16.62
C GLU A 227 -18.82 9.54 -15.26
N ARG A 228 -18.51 8.24 -15.19
CA ARG A 228 -18.54 7.51 -13.92
C ARG A 228 -17.47 8.01 -12.96
N ILE A 229 -16.26 8.26 -13.46
CA ILE A 229 -15.18 8.86 -12.67
C ILE A 229 -15.61 10.24 -12.14
N ARG A 230 -16.21 11.09 -13.00
CA ARG A 230 -16.72 12.40 -12.59
C ARG A 230 -17.80 12.30 -11.51
N ALA A 231 -18.73 11.36 -11.62
CA ALA A 231 -19.76 11.14 -10.62
C ALA A 231 -19.16 10.71 -9.26
N MET A 232 -18.19 9.80 -9.25
CA MET A 232 -17.50 9.38 -8.02
C MET A 232 -16.75 10.54 -7.34
N LEU A 233 -16.20 11.46 -8.12
CA LEU A 233 -15.42 12.62 -7.66
C LEU A 233 -16.29 13.87 -7.40
N ALA A 234 -17.59 13.83 -7.66
CA ALA A 234 -18.50 14.96 -7.44
C ALA A 234 -18.48 15.41 -5.97
N PRO A 235 -18.87 16.66 -5.65
CA PRO A 235 -18.93 17.13 -4.27
C PRO A 235 -19.78 16.26 -3.33
N ASP A 236 -20.83 15.65 -3.87
CA ASP A 236 -21.74 14.70 -3.21
C ASP A 236 -21.40 13.23 -3.53
N GLY A 237 -20.27 12.99 -4.20
CA GLY A 237 -19.80 11.66 -4.58
C GLY A 237 -19.12 10.92 -3.42
N VAL A 238 -19.12 9.59 -3.51
CA VAL A 238 -18.53 8.69 -2.49
C VAL A 238 -17.08 9.01 -2.15
N VAL A 239 -16.27 9.46 -3.12
CA VAL A 239 -14.88 9.82 -2.85
C VAL A 239 -14.81 11.05 -1.95
N ALA A 240 -15.61 12.08 -2.23
CA ALA A 240 -15.66 13.28 -1.41
C ALA A 240 -16.12 12.95 0.02
N ALA A 241 -17.18 12.14 0.17
CA ALA A 241 -17.68 11.70 1.47
C ALA A 241 -16.59 11.02 2.33
N ILE A 242 -15.81 10.12 1.74
CA ILE A 242 -14.70 9.43 2.43
C ILE A 242 -13.57 10.41 2.76
N VAL A 243 -13.20 11.31 1.85
CA VAL A 243 -12.16 12.33 2.09
C VAL A 243 -12.54 13.28 3.22
N ASP A 244 -13.80 13.73 3.26
CA ASP A 244 -14.30 14.65 4.29
C ASP A 244 -14.28 13.98 5.66
N SER A 245 -14.75 12.72 5.74
CA SER A 245 -14.68 11.91 6.96
C SER A 245 -13.25 11.68 7.42
N PHE A 246 -12.33 11.36 6.51
CA PHE A 246 -10.90 11.20 6.83
C PHE A 246 -10.31 12.51 7.39
N THR A 247 -10.62 13.64 6.76
CA THR A 247 -10.15 14.96 7.18
C THR A 247 -10.66 15.31 8.57
N ALA A 248 -11.92 15.02 8.87
CA ALA A 248 -12.53 15.32 10.16
C ALA A 248 -12.00 14.43 11.30
N GLU A 249 -11.73 13.15 11.05
CA GLU A 249 -11.45 12.18 12.12
C GLU A 249 -9.98 11.81 12.29
N ILE A 250 -9.21 11.87 11.20
CA ILE A 250 -7.80 11.49 11.16
C ILE A 250 -6.91 12.73 11.00
N GLY A 251 -7.35 13.67 10.16
CA GLY A 251 -6.60 14.84 9.75
C GLY A 251 -5.75 14.62 8.51
N ILE A 252 -5.43 15.70 7.81
CA ILE A 252 -4.57 15.73 6.62
C ILE A 252 -3.12 16.06 6.99
N TRP A 253 -2.16 15.74 6.11
CA TRP A 253 -0.75 16.10 6.31
C TRP A 253 -0.61 17.59 6.59
N VAL A 254 0.21 17.91 7.60
CA VAL A 254 0.57 19.27 8.00
C VAL A 254 1.95 19.63 7.46
#